data_AF-A0A967VYT4-F1
#
_entry.id   AF-A0A967VYT4-F1
#
_cell.length_a   1.000
_cell.length_b   1.000
_cell.length_c   1.000
_cell.angle_alpha   90.00
_cell.angle_beta   90.00
_cell.angle_gamma   90.00
#
_symmetry.space_group_name_H-M   'P 1'
#
loop_
_entity.id
_entity.type
_entity.pdbx_description
1 polymer ?
#
loop_
_entity_poly.entity_id
_entity_poly.type
_entity_poly.pdbx_seq_one_letter_code
_entity_poly.pdbx_strand_id
1 'polypeptide(L)'
;IDSWANLDIEQNVLRINPGEQWKDGVEYEVRVWDPAVGDYRKFDPQIWHSSQMGALNVVMEDSTLKNVRLRIENEESGFERDTLFSDQVEIGNLPPLSYKLTLYHDRNTNGRWDYGQIDPYVQPEPYYIRKQVPVEKGLTGDLTIEFPN
;
A
#
# COMPACT_ATOMS: atom_id res chain seq x y z
N ILE A 1 -17.46 -19.61 -25.17
CA ILE A 1 -16.89 -19.24 -23.85
C ILE A 1 -17.11 -17.76 -23.74
N ASP A 2 -18.23 -17.37 -23.13
CA ASP A 2 -18.56 -15.96 -22.95
C ASP A 2 -17.47 -15.30 -22.13
N SER A 3 -16.95 -14.18 -22.61
CA SER A 3 -15.94 -13.38 -21.95
C SER A 3 -16.51 -12.89 -20.62
N TRP A 4 -15.96 -13.38 -19.51
CA TRP A 4 -16.27 -12.82 -18.19
C TRP A 4 -15.76 -11.37 -18.18
N ALA A 5 -16.68 -10.42 -18.03
CA ALA A 5 -16.41 -8.99 -18.23
C ALA A 5 -15.32 -8.40 -17.32
N ASN A 6 -14.98 -9.07 -16.23
CA ASN A 6 -14.07 -8.58 -15.20
C ASN A 6 -12.79 -9.41 -15.05
N LEU A 7 -12.42 -10.17 -16.09
CA LEU A 7 -11.23 -11.01 -16.07
C LEU A 7 -10.18 -10.44 -17.02
N ASP A 8 -8.97 -10.27 -16.51
CA ASP A 8 -7.82 -9.78 -17.27
C ASP A 8 -6.61 -10.70 -17.09
N ILE A 9 -5.81 -10.87 -18.13
CA ILE A 9 -4.59 -11.69 -18.11
C ILE A 9 -3.46 -10.87 -18.71
N GLU A 10 -2.56 -10.41 -17.84
CA GLU A 10 -1.35 -9.69 -18.24
C GLU A 10 -0.13 -10.37 -17.63
N GLN A 11 0.91 -10.62 -18.44
CA GLN A 11 2.20 -11.16 -17.96
C GLN A 11 2.09 -12.43 -17.10
N ASN A 12 1.21 -13.36 -17.49
CA ASN A 12 0.89 -14.59 -16.74
C ASN A 12 0.22 -14.36 -15.37
N VAL A 13 -0.31 -13.16 -15.13
CA VAL A 13 -1.11 -12.84 -13.94
C VAL A 13 -2.58 -12.81 -14.35
N LEU A 14 -3.37 -13.71 -13.75
CA LEU A 14 -4.82 -13.69 -13.84
C LEU A 14 -5.37 -12.69 -12.81
N ARG A 15 -6.04 -11.64 -13.27
CA ARG A 15 -6.72 -10.66 -12.44
C ARG A 15 -8.23 -10.85 -12.57
N ILE A 16 -8.90 -10.99 -11.44
CA ILE A 16 -10.36 -11.05 -11.36
C ILE A 16 -10.82 -9.81 -10.62
N ASN A 17 -11.47 -8.90 -11.35
CA ASN A 17 -12.01 -7.68 -10.81
C ASN A 17 -13.49 -7.88 -10.40
N PRO A 18 -13.98 -7.14 -9.39
CA PRO A 18 -15.41 -7.07 -9.15
C PRO A 18 -16.08 -6.27 -10.29
N GLY A 19 -17.38 -6.46 -10.50
CA GLY A 19 -18.13 -5.64 -11.46
C GLY A 19 -18.24 -4.18 -11.01
N GLU A 20 -18.72 -3.97 -9.78
CA GLU A 20 -18.67 -2.66 -9.10
C GLU A 20 -17.77 -2.75 -7.86
N GLN A 21 -18.14 -3.64 -6.92
CA GLN A 21 -17.42 -3.90 -5.69
C GLN A 21 -17.65 -5.34 -5.22
N TRP A 22 -16.70 -5.89 -4.47
CA TRP A 22 -16.92 -7.15 -3.76
C TRP A 22 -17.91 -6.91 -2.62
N LYS A 23 -18.97 -7.70 -2.56
CA LYS A 23 -20.05 -7.55 -1.56
C LYS A 23 -19.54 -7.97 -0.19
N ASP A 24 -19.81 -7.12 0.80
CA ASP A 24 -19.49 -7.44 2.19
C ASP A 24 -20.31 -8.62 2.70
N GLY A 25 -19.70 -9.47 3.53
CA GLY A 25 -20.31 -10.67 4.08
C GLY A 25 -20.57 -11.79 3.08
N VAL A 26 -20.03 -11.71 1.86
CA VAL A 26 -20.10 -12.78 0.86
C VAL A 26 -18.77 -13.51 0.80
N GLU A 27 -18.81 -14.82 1.00
CA GLU A 27 -17.67 -15.70 0.75
C GLU A 27 -17.55 -15.96 -0.75
N TYR A 28 -16.36 -15.67 -1.29
CA TYR A 28 -16.06 -15.86 -2.70
C TYR A 28 -15.18 -17.10 -2.87
N GLU A 29 -15.58 -17.99 -3.77
CA GLU A 29 -14.80 -19.16 -4.17
C GLU A 29 -14.39 -18.99 -5.62
N VAL A 30 -13.09 -19.07 -5.89
CA VAL A 30 -12.54 -19.06 -7.25
C VAL A 30 -12.26 -20.50 -7.66
N ARG A 31 -12.86 -20.92 -8.77
CA ARG A 31 -12.67 -22.26 -9.35
C ARG A 31 -11.97 -22.15 -10.69
N VAL A 32 -10.78 -22.73 -10.79
CA VAL A 32 -9.98 -22.76 -12.02
C VAL A 32 -9.95 -24.19 -12.53
N TRP A 33 -10.36 -24.39 -13.78
CA TRP A 33 -10.31 -25.70 -14.42
C TRP A 33 -8.86 -26.19 -14.55
N ASP A 34 -8.58 -27.41 -14.06
CA ASP A 34 -7.29 -28.08 -14.25
C ASP A 34 -7.46 -29.33 -15.13
N PRO A 35 -7.01 -29.29 -16.40
CA PRO A 35 -7.14 -30.43 -17.30
C PRO A 35 -6.31 -31.64 -16.87
N ALA A 36 -5.27 -31.48 -16.04
CA ALA A 36 -4.46 -32.60 -15.56
C ALA A 36 -5.21 -33.46 -14.54
N VAL A 37 -6.13 -32.85 -13.79
CA VAL A 37 -6.95 -33.53 -12.78
C VAL A 37 -8.35 -33.84 -13.32
N GLY A 38 -8.76 -33.19 -14.41
CA GLY A 38 -10.10 -33.34 -14.98
C GLY A 38 -11.18 -32.75 -14.10
N ASP A 39 -10.82 -31.80 -13.23
CA ASP A 39 -11.72 -31.13 -12.29
C ASP A 39 -11.24 -29.69 -12.01
N TYR A 40 -12.04 -28.93 -11.26
CA TYR A 40 -11.71 -27.58 -10.83
C TYR A 40 -10.83 -27.60 -9.57
N ARG A 41 -9.73 -26.84 -9.61
CA ARG A 41 -9.02 -26.42 -8.40
C ARG A 41 -9.78 -25.29 -7.74
N LYS A 42 -9.99 -25.43 -6.44
CA LYS A 42 -10.66 -24.44 -5.60
C LYS A 42 -9.64 -23.54 -4.94
N PHE A 43 -9.95 -22.25 -4.90
CA PHE A 43 -9.20 -21.23 -4.20
C PHE A 43 -10.20 -20.39 -3.41
N ASP A 44 -9.90 -20.19 -2.13
CA ASP A 44 -10.71 -19.39 -1.20
C ASP A 44 -9.95 -18.09 -0.90
N PRO A 45 -10.00 -17.09 -1.81
CA PRO A 45 -9.28 -15.84 -1.61
C PRO A 45 -9.84 -15.08 -0.42
N GLN A 46 -8.94 -14.48 0.37
CA GLN A 46 -9.34 -13.48 1.34
C GLN A 46 -9.64 -12.16 0.61
N ILE A 47 -10.89 -11.73 0.67
CA ILE A 47 -11.31 -10.43 0.15
C ILE A 47 -11.42 -9.44 1.31
N TRP A 48 -10.66 -8.36 1.26
CA TRP A 48 -10.79 -7.28 2.24
C TRP A 48 -11.93 -6.35 1.84
N HIS A 49 -12.93 -6.25 2.70
CA HIS A 49 -14.07 -5.35 2.50
C HIS A 49 -13.79 -3.97 3.10
N SER A 50 -14.44 -2.92 2.56
CA SER A 50 -14.30 -1.55 3.06
C SER A 50 -14.61 -1.42 4.56
N SER A 51 -15.58 -2.20 5.07
CA SER A 51 -15.93 -2.28 6.50
C SER A 51 -14.82 -2.88 7.38
N GLN A 52 -13.83 -3.52 6.76
CA GLN A 52 -12.70 -4.15 7.44
C GLN A 52 -11.43 -3.31 7.37
N MET A 53 -11.43 -2.25 6.56
CA MET A 53 -10.27 -1.40 6.38
C MET A 53 -10.06 -0.51 7.60
N GLY A 54 -8.80 -0.22 7.90
CA GLY A 54 -8.39 0.85 8.78
C GLY A 54 -7.82 2.04 8.01
N ALA A 55 -7.30 2.99 8.77
CA ALA A 55 -6.59 4.14 8.26
C ALA A 55 -5.35 4.44 9.12
N LEU A 56 -4.40 5.16 8.53
CA LEU A 56 -3.25 5.73 9.24
C LEU A 56 -3.22 7.23 8.99
N ASN A 57 -3.24 8.00 10.06
CA ASN A 57 -2.96 9.42 10.02
C ASN A 57 -1.48 9.63 10.36
N VAL A 58 -0.76 10.23 9.42
CA VAL A 58 0.67 10.50 9.55
C VAL A 58 0.86 12.01 9.63
N VAL A 59 1.54 12.45 10.69
CA VAL A 59 1.74 13.87 11.01
C VAL A 59 3.24 14.13 11.15
N MET A 60 3.74 15.18 10.49
CA MET A 60 5.11 15.64 10.69
C MET A 60 5.19 16.50 11.95
N GLU A 61 6.21 16.30 12.76
CA GLU A 61 6.48 17.18 13.91
C GLU A 61 6.90 18.59 13.45
N ASP A 62 7.68 18.68 12.37
CA ASP A 62 8.02 19.93 11.70
C ASP A 62 7.04 20.23 10.56
N SER A 63 6.07 21.11 10.84
CA SER A 63 5.06 21.54 9.87
C SER A 63 5.61 22.47 8.76
N THR A 64 6.89 22.86 8.82
CA THR A 64 7.52 23.69 7.78
C THR A 64 8.03 22.86 6.60
N LEU A 65 8.15 21.55 6.79
CA LEU A 65 8.54 20.61 5.75
C LEU A 65 7.50 20.59 4.64
N LYS A 66 7.99 20.47 3.41
CA LYS A 66 7.17 20.34 2.20
C LYS A 66 7.69 19.16 1.40
N ASN A 67 6.88 18.65 0.48
CA ASN A 67 7.29 17.57 -0.41
C ASN A 67 7.80 16.32 0.33
N VAL A 68 7.15 15.97 1.44
CA VAL A 68 7.44 14.72 2.15
C VAL A 68 6.75 13.60 1.40
N ARG A 69 7.55 12.65 0.92
CA ARG A 69 7.04 11.46 0.23
C ARG A 69 6.92 10.32 1.23
N LEU A 70 5.78 9.66 1.23
CA LEU A 70 5.48 8.51 2.08
C LEU A 70 5.11 7.32 1.20
N ARG A 71 5.85 6.24 1.40
CA ARG A 71 5.58 4.92 0.83
C ARG A 71 5.17 3.98 1.94
N ILE A 72 3.99 3.39 1.79
CA ILE A 72 3.46 2.34 2.67
C ILE A 72 3.44 1.04 1.89
N GLU A 73 4.02 -0.01 2.46
CA GLU A 73 4.04 -1.32 1.81
C GLU A 73 3.90 -2.49 2.79
N ASN A 74 3.31 -3.58 2.32
CA ASN A 74 3.25 -4.86 3.02
C ASN A 74 3.75 -5.95 2.05
N GLU A 75 4.89 -6.55 2.38
CA GLU A 75 5.59 -7.50 1.50
C GLU A 75 4.82 -8.81 1.29
N GLU A 76 4.01 -9.23 2.27
CA GLU A 76 3.26 -10.49 2.20
C GLU A 76 2.03 -10.40 1.27
N SER A 77 1.30 -9.29 1.33
CA SER A 77 0.13 -9.03 0.49
C SER A 77 0.48 -8.40 -0.86
N GLY A 78 1.68 -7.85 -1.01
CA GLY A 78 2.07 -7.04 -2.16
C GLY A 78 1.38 -5.67 -2.22
N PHE A 79 0.72 -5.24 -1.14
CA PHE A 79 0.11 -3.91 -1.08
C PHE A 79 1.21 -2.83 -1.06
N GLU A 80 1.08 -1.84 -1.93
CA GLU A 80 1.93 -0.66 -1.96
C GLU A 80 1.09 0.59 -2.27
N ARG A 81 1.37 1.68 -1.56
CA ARG A 81 0.85 3.01 -1.91
C ARG A 81 1.93 4.06 -1.65
N ASP A 82 1.96 5.05 -2.53
CA ASP A 82 2.87 6.18 -2.47
C ASP A 82 2.06 7.48 -2.48
N THR A 83 2.43 8.43 -1.62
CA THR A 83 1.79 9.74 -1.51
C THR A 83 2.79 10.83 -1.21
N LEU A 84 2.45 12.07 -1.58
CA LEU A 84 3.21 13.28 -1.29
C LEU A 84 2.37 14.20 -0.41
N PHE A 85 2.94 14.70 0.68
CA PHE A 85 2.28 15.61 1.61
C PHE A 85 3.27 16.62 2.20
N SER A 86 2.83 17.45 3.14
CA SER A 86 3.68 18.50 3.75
C SER A 86 3.56 18.53 5.27
N ASP A 87 2.34 18.53 5.78
CA ASP A 87 2.07 18.62 7.22
C ASP A 87 1.53 17.28 7.76
N GLN A 88 0.36 16.88 7.25
CA GLN A 88 -0.26 15.62 7.60
C GLN A 88 -0.90 14.94 6.38
N VAL A 89 -1.10 13.63 6.48
CA VAL A 89 -1.84 12.83 5.50
C VAL A 89 -2.58 11.69 6.17
N GLU A 90 -3.85 11.54 5.84
CA GLU A 90 -4.62 10.34 6.17
C GLU A 90 -4.56 9.35 5.01
N ILE A 91 -4.07 8.14 5.30
CA ILE A 91 -4.09 7.01 4.37
C ILE A 91 -5.21 6.07 4.80
N GLY A 92 -6.38 6.20 4.18
CA GLY A 92 -7.50 5.30 4.37
C GLY A 92 -7.48 4.06 3.47
N ASN A 93 -8.48 3.20 3.64
CA ASN A 93 -8.65 1.96 2.88
C ASN A 93 -7.45 1.01 2.97
N LEU A 94 -6.88 0.88 4.17
CA LEU A 94 -5.77 -0.02 4.44
C LEU A 94 -6.33 -1.34 5.01
N PRO A 95 -6.03 -2.49 4.40
CA PRO A 95 -6.27 -3.78 5.02
C PRO A 95 -5.68 -3.85 6.43
N PRO A 96 -6.30 -4.58 7.37
CA PRO A 96 -5.84 -4.68 8.75
C PRO A 96 -4.60 -5.60 8.86
N LEU A 97 -3.47 -5.09 8.36
CA LEU A 97 -2.18 -5.76 8.26
C LEU A 97 -1.09 -4.93 8.96
N SER A 98 0.12 -5.47 9.00
CA SER A 98 1.30 -4.75 9.47
C SER A 98 2.10 -4.19 8.32
N TYR A 99 2.37 -2.88 8.32
CA TYR A 99 3.01 -2.20 7.20
C TYR A 99 4.43 -1.72 7.52
N LYS A 100 5.24 -1.57 6.47
CA LYS A 100 6.48 -0.81 6.49
C LYS A 100 6.20 0.57 5.89
N LEU A 101 6.51 1.61 6.64
CA LEU A 101 6.45 3.00 6.20
C LEU A 101 7.86 3.50 5.93
N THR A 102 8.04 4.09 4.75
CA THR A 102 9.28 4.77 4.35
C THR A 102 8.90 6.20 3.99
N LEU A 103 9.48 7.16 4.70
CA LEU A 103 9.30 8.58 4.46
C LEU A 103 10.61 9.23 4.09
N TYR A 104 10.58 10.20 3.18
CA TYR A 104 11.73 11.06 2.89
C TYR A 104 11.29 12.45 2.45
N HIS A 105 12.11 13.45 2.75
CA HIS A 105 11.90 14.81 2.25
C HIS A 105 12.57 14.96 0.89
N ASP A 106 11.75 15.01 -0.16
CA ASP A 106 12.18 15.20 -1.55
C ASP A 106 12.42 16.69 -1.82
N ARG A 107 13.65 17.14 -1.58
CA ARG A 107 14.06 18.55 -1.66
C ARG A 107 14.13 19.05 -3.09
N ASN A 108 14.43 18.16 -4.05
CA ASN A 108 14.57 18.51 -5.46
C ASN A 108 13.36 18.07 -6.31
N THR A 109 12.34 17.47 -5.69
CA THR A 109 11.09 17.00 -6.31
C THR A 109 11.31 15.98 -7.43
N ASN A 110 12.34 15.14 -7.32
CA ASN A 110 12.65 14.13 -8.34
C ASN A 110 11.93 12.79 -8.11
N GLY A 111 11.19 12.65 -7.01
CA GLY A 111 10.46 11.46 -6.63
C GLY A 111 11.36 10.29 -6.21
N ARG A 112 12.58 10.55 -5.77
CA ARG A 112 13.52 9.56 -5.26
C ARG A 112 14.20 10.13 -4.03
N TRP A 113 14.63 9.24 -3.15
CA TRP A 113 15.50 9.65 -2.06
C TRP A 113 16.93 9.80 -2.57
N ASP A 114 17.52 10.98 -2.41
CA ASP A 114 18.89 11.24 -2.81
C ASP A 114 19.89 10.97 -1.68
N TYR A 115 20.88 10.12 -1.96
CA TYR A 115 21.94 9.72 -1.04
C TYR A 115 23.05 10.78 -0.86
N GLY A 116 22.93 11.93 -1.52
CA GLY A 116 23.93 13.00 -1.49
C GLY A 116 25.17 12.72 -2.34
N GLN A 117 26.14 13.64 -2.30
CA GLN A 117 27.40 13.57 -3.03
C GLN A 117 28.54 14.19 -2.21
N ILE A 118 29.77 13.71 -2.41
CA ILE A 118 30.94 14.19 -1.66
C ILE A 118 31.61 15.40 -2.35
N ASP A 119 31.66 15.45 -3.68
CA ASP A 119 32.31 16.53 -4.44
C ASP A 119 31.53 16.90 -5.72
N PRO A 120 30.90 18.10 -5.79
CA PRO A 120 30.72 19.04 -4.68
C PRO A 120 29.87 18.42 -3.57
N TYR A 121 30.07 18.88 -2.33
CA TYR A 121 29.32 18.34 -1.19
C TYR A 121 27.83 18.67 -1.28
N VAL A 122 27.01 17.63 -1.26
CA VAL A 122 25.55 17.69 -1.17
C VAL A 122 25.11 16.70 -0.10
N GLN A 123 24.47 17.20 0.96
CA GLN A 123 23.94 16.38 2.05
C GLN A 123 22.86 15.41 1.50
N PRO A 124 22.80 14.14 1.98
CA PRO A 124 21.68 13.27 1.70
C PRO A 124 20.36 13.88 2.18
N GLU A 125 19.27 13.52 1.51
CA GLU A 125 17.95 13.88 1.98
C GLU A 125 17.62 13.14 3.28
N PRO A 126 16.88 13.76 4.21
CA PRO A 126 16.47 13.07 5.42
C PRO A 126 15.39 12.02 5.09
N TYR A 127 15.47 10.88 5.78
CA TYR A 127 14.51 9.80 5.65
C TYR A 127 14.18 9.17 7.00
N TYR A 128 13.03 8.49 7.06
CA TYR A 128 12.56 7.78 8.23
C TYR A 128 11.92 6.47 7.79
N ILE A 129 12.26 5.36 8.45
CA ILE A 129 11.68 4.05 8.17
C ILE A 129 11.11 3.48 9.46
N ARG A 130 9.83 3.11 9.45
CA ARG A 130 9.19 2.38 10.53
C ARG A 130 8.63 1.08 10.01
N LYS A 131 9.08 -0.01 10.62
CA LYS A 131 8.60 -1.37 10.32
C LYS A 131 7.50 -1.74 11.28
N GLN A 132 6.68 -2.72 10.87
CA GLN A 132 5.67 -3.35 11.70
C GLN A 132 4.64 -2.37 12.27
N VAL A 133 4.15 -1.42 11.47
CA VAL A 133 3.08 -0.50 11.87
C VAL A 133 1.75 -1.23 11.73
N PRO A 134 1.06 -1.56 12.84
CA PRO A 134 -0.21 -2.27 12.76
C PRO A 134 -1.31 -1.33 12.31
N VAL A 135 -2.16 -1.81 11.40
CA VAL A 135 -3.45 -1.19 11.07
C VAL A 135 -4.55 -2.07 11.62
N GLU A 136 -5.43 -1.47 12.41
CA GLU A 136 -6.55 -2.16 13.03
C GLU A 136 -7.84 -1.89 12.24
N LYS A 137 -8.70 -2.91 12.19
CA LYS A 137 -9.98 -2.83 11.48
C LYS A 137 -10.85 -1.69 12.02
N GLY A 138 -11.30 -0.82 11.13
CA GLY A 138 -12.23 0.28 11.45
C GLY A 138 -11.65 1.37 12.36
N LEU A 139 -10.34 1.34 12.61
CA LEU A 139 -9.64 2.34 13.42
C LEU A 139 -8.71 3.17 12.55
N THR A 140 -8.52 4.43 12.96
CA THR A 140 -7.48 5.30 12.44
C THR A 140 -6.37 5.37 13.46
N GLY A 141 -5.19 4.89 13.11
CA GLY A 141 -4.00 5.01 13.95
C GLY A 141 -3.27 6.31 13.67
N ASP A 142 -2.74 6.96 14.71
CA ASP A 142 -1.93 8.19 14.57
C ASP A 142 -0.43 7.87 14.66
N LEU A 143 0.35 8.50 13.78
CA LEU A 143 1.80 8.39 13.74
C LEU A 143 2.45 9.75 13.56
N THR A 144 3.17 10.21 14.57
CA THR A 144 4.01 11.41 14.50
C THR A 144 5.41 11.03 14.02
N ILE A 145 5.94 11.79 13.06
CA ILE A 145 7.25 11.59 12.45
C ILE A 145 8.15 12.80 12.70
N GLU A 146 9.35 12.51 13.19
CA GLU A 146 10.47 13.44 13.28
C GLU A 146 11.62 12.88 12.43
N PHE A 147 12.20 13.71 11.56
CA PHE A 147 13.42 13.30 10.86
C PHE A 147 14.62 13.41 11.80
N PRO A 148 15.52 12.42 11.82
CA PRO A 148 16.74 12.54 12.60
C PRO A 148 17.61 13.68 12.07
N ASN A 149 18.09 14.53 12.98
CA ASN A 149 19.01 15.64 12.69
C ASN A 149 20.42 15.17 12.29
#